data_AF-A0A512M7T9-F1
#
_entry.id   AF-A0A512M7T9-F1
#
_cell.length_a   1.000
_cell.length_b   1.000
_cell.length_c   1.000
_cell.angle_alpha   90.00
_cell.angle_beta   90.00
_cell.angle_gamma   90.00
#
_symmetry.space_group_name_H-M   'P 1'
#
loop_
_entity.id
_entity.type
_entity.pdbx_description
1 polymer ?
#
loop_
_entity_poly.entity_id
_entity_poly.type
_entity_poly.pdbx_seq_one_letter_code
_entity_poly.pdbx_strand_id
1 'polypeptide(L)'
;MKPFTETQEKLLLGLALFGFIVPNGIFIYYALAAPAVMMAALANEVSLVFILEAFFLMFLFAWLLHRRGIRSPGWLAFIIMSLIGSLAFSVPACLYLVSRKARRAAPAP
;
A
#
# COMPACT_ATOMS: atom_id res chain seq x y z
N MET A 1 7.54 -13.72 10.51
CA MET A 1 8.56 -12.83 9.92
C MET A 1 9.40 -12.27 11.05
N LYS A 2 10.72 -12.17 10.91
CA LYS A 2 11.54 -11.45 11.90
C LYS A 2 11.20 -9.95 11.84
N PRO A 3 11.19 -9.23 12.98
CA PRO A 3 10.97 -7.79 12.95
C PRO A 3 12.11 -7.10 12.19
N PHE A 4 11.77 -6.03 11.49
CA PHE A 4 12.74 -5.12 10.90
C PHE A 4 13.47 -4.33 11.99
N THR A 5 14.61 -3.74 11.64
CA THR A 5 15.32 -2.82 12.54
C THR A 5 14.52 -1.53 12.74
N GLU A 6 14.80 -0.77 13.81
CA GLU A 6 14.10 0.49 14.06
C GLU A 6 14.22 1.49 12.90
N THR A 7 15.39 1.56 12.27
CA THR A 7 15.62 2.44 11.11
C THR A 7 14.76 2.02 9.92
N GLN A 8 14.66 0.71 9.65
CA GLN A 8 13.81 0.17 8.59
C GLN A 8 12.33 0.43 8.88
N GLU A 9 11.88 0.27 10.12
CA GLU A 9 10.49 0.59 10.49
C GLU A 9 10.17 2.08 10.32
N LYS A 10 11.07 2.98 10.72
CA LYS A 10 10.92 4.43 10.50
C LYS A 10 10.85 4.75 9.01
N LEU A 11 11.69 4.11 8.19
CA LEU A 11 11.66 4.26 6.74
C LEU A 11 10.33 3.76 6.15
N LEU A 12 9.86 2.57 6.54
CA LEU A 12 8.57 2.03 6.10
C LEU A 12 7.41 2.94 6.50
N LEU A 13 7.42 3.48 7.72
CA LEU A 13 6.41 4.45 8.15
C LEU A 13 6.47 5.74 7.31
N GLY A 14 7.67 6.28 7.07
CA GLY A 14 7.86 7.45 6.22
C GLY A 14 7.36 7.23 4.79
N LEU A 15 7.69 6.09 4.20
CA LEU A 15 7.20 5.70 2.87
C LEU A 15 5.68 5.52 2.84
N ALA A 16 5.10 4.91 3.88
CA ALA A 16 3.65 4.77 3.98
C ALA A 16 2.97 6.14 4.06
N LEU A 17 3.46 7.07 4.88
CA LEU A 17 2.91 8.41 4.97
C LEU A 17 3.06 9.18 3.66
N PHE A 18 4.24 9.10 3.04
CA PHE A 18 4.48 9.71 1.73
C PHE A 18 3.53 9.15 0.68
N GLY A 19 3.45 7.82 0.54
CA GLY A 19 2.58 7.14 -0.40
C GLY A 19 1.09 7.34 -0.11
N PHE A 20 0.72 7.66 1.13
CA PHE A 20 -0.66 7.98 1.48
C PHE A 20 -1.02 9.42 1.12
N ILE A 21 -0.13 10.37 1.40
CA ILE A 21 -0.44 11.80 1.28
C ILE A 21 -0.14 12.30 -0.13
N VAL A 22 1.03 12.00 -0.69
CA VAL A 22 1.52 12.64 -1.90
C VAL A 22 0.82 12.12 -3.16
N PRO A 23 0.96 10.85 -3.56
CA PRO A 23 0.33 10.39 -4.80
C PRO A 23 -1.20 10.36 -4.68
N ASN A 24 -1.78 10.01 -3.52
CA ASN A 24 -3.25 10.04 -3.39
C ASN A 24 -3.79 11.47 -3.27
N GLY A 25 -3.05 12.39 -2.64
CA GLY A 25 -3.43 13.81 -2.61
C GLY A 25 -3.43 14.42 -4.01
N ILE A 26 -2.42 14.10 -4.82
CA ILE A 26 -2.37 14.50 -6.23
C ILE A 26 -3.55 13.88 -7.00
N PHE A 27 -3.80 12.58 -6.83
CA PHE A 27 -4.93 11.90 -7.46
C PHE A 27 -6.29 12.54 -7.09
N ILE A 28 -6.53 12.80 -5.80
CA ILE A 28 -7.75 13.45 -5.30
C ILE A 28 -7.88 14.87 -5.84
N TYR A 29 -6.79 15.64 -5.87
CA TYR A 29 -6.78 16.98 -6.46
C TYR A 29 -7.27 16.94 -7.90
N TYR A 30 -6.70 16.08 -8.76
CA TYR A 30 -7.14 15.99 -10.15
C TYR A 30 -8.55 15.41 -10.30
N ALA A 31 -8.94 14.47 -9.44
CA ALA A 31 -10.30 13.92 -9.44
C ALA A 31 -11.37 14.98 -9.17
N LEU A 32 -11.09 15.94 -8.28
CA LEU A 32 -12.06 16.95 -7.82
C LEU A 32 -11.92 18.29 -8.55
N ALA A 33 -10.70 18.80 -8.69
CA ALA A 33 -10.43 20.13 -9.22
C ALA A 33 -10.21 20.16 -10.73
N ALA A 34 -9.86 19.03 -11.36
CA ALA A 34 -9.56 18.95 -12.79
C ALA A 34 -10.07 17.64 -13.43
N PRO A 35 -11.39 17.34 -13.33
CA PRO A 35 -11.96 16.06 -13.78
C PRO A 35 -11.74 15.78 -15.28
N ALA A 36 -11.60 16.82 -16.11
CA ALA A 36 -11.27 16.64 -17.54
C ALA A 36 -9.91 15.95 -17.74
N VAL A 37 -8.91 16.26 -16.90
CA VAL A 37 -7.59 15.60 -16.93
C VAL A 37 -7.71 14.15 -16.49
N MET A 38 -8.51 13.87 -15.46
CA MET A 38 -8.82 12.51 -15.03
C MET A 38 -9.47 11.69 -16.15
N MET A 39 -10.47 12.26 -16.84
CA MET A 39 -11.14 11.59 -17.95
C MET A 39 -10.18 11.34 -19.13
N ALA A 40 -9.29 12.29 -19.42
CA ALA A 40 -8.24 12.07 -20.42
C ALA A 40 -7.30 10.93 -20.04
N ALA A 41 -6.93 10.80 -18.76
CA ALA A 41 -6.11 9.69 -18.28
C ALA A 41 -6.86 8.35 -18.39
N LEU A 42 -8.16 8.30 -18.07
CA LEU A 42 -8.98 7.09 -18.18
C LEU A 42 -9.29 6.69 -19.63
N ALA A 43 -9.27 7.64 -20.57
CA ALA A 43 -9.45 7.36 -21.99
C ALA A 43 -8.14 6.91 -22.68
N ASN A 44 -7.00 7.09 -22.04
CA ASN A 44 -5.69 6.73 -22.59
C ASN A 44 -5.39 5.24 -22.36
N GLU A 45 -5.12 4.48 -23.44
CA GLU A 45 -4.95 3.03 -23.34
C GLU A 45 -3.72 2.63 -22.50
N VAL A 46 -2.64 3.41 -22.60
CA VAL A 46 -1.40 3.14 -21.83
C VAL A 46 -1.65 3.35 -20.34
N SER A 47 -2.37 4.40 -19.94
CA SER A 47 -2.78 4.62 -18.55
C SER A 47 -3.64 3.48 -18.02
N LEU A 48 -4.57 2.95 -18.83
CA LEU A 48 -5.40 1.81 -18.45
C LEU A 48 -4.57 0.54 -18.18
N VAL A 49 -3.51 0.30 -18.96
CA VAL A 49 -2.57 -0.80 -18.71
C VAL A 49 -1.92 -0.67 -17.34
N PHE A 50 -1.45 0.52 -16.96
CA PHE A 50 -0.88 0.75 -15.63
C PHE A 50 -1.89 0.59 -14.50
N ILE A 51 -3.14 1.01 -14.70
CA ILE A 51 -4.23 0.79 -13.74
C ILE A 51 -4.49 -0.70 -13.54
N LEU A 52 -4.59 -1.46 -14.64
CA LEU A 52 -4.77 -2.91 -14.59
C LEU A 52 -3.57 -3.62 -13.92
N GLU A 53 -2.35 -3.18 -14.21
CA GLU A 53 -1.15 -3.68 -13.56
C GLU A 53 -1.17 -3.42 -12.05
N ALA A 54 -1.60 -2.24 -11.62
CA ALA A 54 -1.76 -1.93 -10.19
C ALA A 54 -2.79 -2.85 -9.51
N PHE A 55 -3.93 -3.13 -10.15
CA PHE A 55 -4.89 -4.12 -9.64
C PHE A 55 -4.28 -5.52 -9.58
N PHE A 56 -3.59 -5.95 -10.63
CA PHE A 56 -2.91 -7.25 -10.66
C PHE A 56 -1.90 -7.39 -9.52
N LEU A 57 -1.03 -6.38 -9.32
CA LEU A 57 -0.05 -6.36 -8.24
C LEU A 57 -0.71 -6.36 -6.85
N MET A 58 -1.82 -5.65 -6.68
CA MET A 58 -2.60 -5.68 -5.44
C MET A 58 -3.07 -7.09 -5.11
N PHE A 59 -3.68 -7.79 -6.06
CA PHE A 59 -4.14 -9.16 -5.85
C PHE A 59 -2.98 -10.14 -5.67
N LEU A 60 -1.89 -9.97 -6.44
CA LEU A 60 -0.68 -10.77 -6.31
C LEU A 60 -0.08 -10.65 -4.90
N PHE A 61 0.08 -9.43 -4.39
CA PHE A 61 0.61 -9.21 -3.04
C PHE A 61 -0.35 -9.70 -1.96
N ALA A 62 -1.66 -9.50 -2.11
CA ALA A 62 -2.65 -10.06 -1.19
C ALA A 62 -2.57 -11.60 -1.14
N TRP A 63 -2.45 -12.25 -2.29
CA TRP A 63 -2.26 -13.70 -2.38
C TRP A 63 -0.95 -14.16 -1.74
N LEU A 64 0.15 -13.44 -1.95
CA LEU A 64 1.44 -13.74 -1.31
C LEU A 64 1.37 -13.60 0.21
N LEU A 65 0.70 -12.57 0.74
CA LEU A 65 0.47 -12.40 2.18
C LEU A 65 -0.33 -13.58 2.75
N HIS A 66 -1.38 -14.00 2.05
CA HIS A 66 -2.17 -15.17 2.42
C HIS A 66 -1.33 -16.46 2.44
N ARG A 67 -0.57 -16.72 1.36
CA ARG A 67 0.33 -17.89 1.23
C ARG A 67 1.42 -17.92 2.29
N ARG A 68 1.94 -16.76 2.72
CA ARG A 68 2.95 -16.64 3.78
C ARG A 68 2.36 -16.77 5.19
N GLY A 69 1.04 -16.97 5.33
CA GLY A 69 0.38 -17.10 6.63
C GLY A 69 0.35 -15.81 7.45
N ILE A 70 0.53 -14.64 6.81
CA ILE A 70 0.47 -13.36 7.50
C ILE A 70 -0.99 -13.04 7.82
N ARG A 71 -1.35 -13.18 9.10
CA ARG A 71 -2.74 -12.96 9.56
C ARG A 71 -3.06 -11.52 9.92
N SER A 72 -2.06 -10.64 10.05
CA SER A 72 -2.25 -9.27 10.53
C SER A 72 -1.13 -8.34 10.03
N PRO A 73 -1.44 -7.37 9.15
CA PRO A 73 -2.73 -7.19 8.47
C PRO A 73 -3.02 -8.40 7.57
N GLY A 74 -4.23 -8.94 7.63
CA GLY A 74 -4.62 -10.03 6.73
C GLY A 74 -4.68 -9.55 5.28
N TRP A 75 -4.70 -10.48 4.32
CA TRP A 75 -4.77 -10.18 2.89
C TRP A 75 -5.94 -9.26 2.51
N LEU A 76 -7.12 -9.43 3.13
CA LEU A 76 -8.27 -8.57 2.89
C LEU A 76 -8.04 -7.14 3.38
N ALA A 77 -7.41 -6.98 4.55
CA ALA A 77 -7.04 -5.65 5.05
C ALA A 77 -6.01 -4.97 4.13
N PHE A 78 -5.08 -5.73 3.55
CA PHE A 78 -4.15 -5.22 2.55
C PHE A 78 -4.86 -4.69 1.29
N ILE A 79 -5.86 -5.42 0.78
CA ILE A 79 -6.67 -4.96 -0.36
C ILE A 79 -7.39 -3.64 0.00
N ILE A 80 -8.06 -3.58 1.15
CA ILE A 80 -8.76 -2.37 1.60
C ILE A 80 -7.80 -1.18 1.71
N MET A 81 -6.63 -1.37 2.33
CA MET A 81 -5.61 -0.32 2.42
C MET A 81 -5.13 0.13 1.04
N SER A 82 -4.99 -0.79 0.08
CA SER A 82 -4.53 -0.48 -1.28
C SER A 82 -5.57 0.33 -2.06
N LEU A 83 -6.86 0.06 -1.86
CA LEU A 83 -7.96 0.80 -2.50
C LEU A 83 -8.16 2.19 -1.89
N ILE A 84 -7.98 2.34 -0.58
CA ILE A 84 -8.12 3.64 0.11
C ILE A 84 -6.96 4.57 -0.22
N GLY A 85 -5.75 4.04 -0.35
CA GLY A 85 -4.58 4.80 -0.74
C GLY A 85 -4.07 4.33 -2.10
N SER A 86 -2.98 3.58 -2.06
CA SER A 86 -2.34 3.00 -3.24
C SER A 86 -1.40 1.88 -2.78
N LEU A 87 -0.79 1.16 -3.73
CA LEU A 87 0.28 0.21 -3.40
C LEU A 87 1.52 0.88 -2.78
N ALA A 88 1.80 2.13 -3.15
CA ALA A 88 2.89 2.92 -2.56
C ALA A 88 2.66 3.21 -1.06
N PHE A 89 1.40 3.21 -0.62
CA PHE A 89 1.02 3.29 0.80
C PHE A 89 0.93 1.90 1.43
N SER A 90 0.13 1.00 0.84
CA SER A 90 -0.32 -0.21 1.51
C SER A 90 0.79 -1.23 1.73
N VAL A 91 1.77 -1.32 0.83
CA VAL A 91 2.93 -2.21 0.96
C VAL A 91 3.80 -1.83 2.17
N PRO A 92 4.34 -0.60 2.26
CA PRO A 92 5.15 -0.22 3.41
C PRO A 92 4.33 -0.18 4.70
N ALA A 93 3.06 0.25 4.67
CA ALA A 93 2.18 0.22 5.84
C ALA A 93 1.97 -1.21 6.35
N CYS A 94 1.72 -2.17 5.46
CA CYS A 94 1.52 -3.56 5.82
C CYS A 94 2.78 -4.15 6.47
N LEU A 95 3.94 -3.95 5.85
CA LEU A 95 5.22 -4.42 6.37
C LEU A 95 5.56 -3.81 7.74
N TYR A 96 5.30 -2.51 7.92
CA TYR A 96 5.45 -1.84 9.21
C TYR A 96 4.54 -2.47 10.28
N LEU A 97 3.27 -2.72 9.97
CA LEU A 97 2.32 -3.32 10.92
C LEU A 97 2.69 -4.76 11.29
N VAL A 98 3.14 -5.56 10.32
CA VAL A 98 3.65 -6.92 10.56
C VAL A 98 4.86 -6.88 11.49
N SER A 99 5.83 -6.00 11.22
CA SER A 99 7.05 -5.86 12.02
C SER A 99 6.76 -5.40 13.45
N ARG A 100 5.92 -4.36 13.59
CA ARG A 100 5.50 -3.84 14.88
C ARG A 100 4.81 -4.91 15.74
N LYS A 101 4.00 -5.77 15.12
CA LYS A 101 3.37 -6.91 15.81
C LYS A 101 4.40 -7.95 16.24
N ALA A 102 5.35 -8.29 15.37
CA ALA A 102 6.42 -9.23 15.70
C ALA A 102 7.28 -8.74 16.88
N ARG A 103 7.64 -7.44 16.93
CA ARG A 103 8.35 -6.84 18.07
C ARG A 103 7.54 -6.91 19.36
N ARG A 104 6.25 -6.61 19.32
CA ARG A 104 5.37 -6.66 20.51
C ARG A 104 5.18 -8.07 21.07
N ALA A 105 5.32 -9.09 20.22
CA ALA A 105 5.22 -10.49 20.62
C ALA A 105 6.56 -11.06 21.12
N ALA A 106 7.67 -10.35 20.93
CA ALA A 106 8.95 -10.75 21.50
C ALA A 106 8.94 -10.44 23.01
N PRO A 107 9.42 -11.37 23.87
CA PRO A 107 9.55 -11.11 25.30
C PRO A 107 10.47 -9.89 25.53
N ALA A 108 10.14 -9.07 26.52
CA ALA A 108 11.01 -7.99 26.96
C ALA A 108 12.37 -8.57 27.37
N PRO A 109 13.49 -7.87 27.10
CA PRO A 109 14.81 -8.29 27.59
C PRO A 109 14.86 -8.37 29.11
#